data_AF-A0A417XRW6-F1
#
_entry.id   AF-A0A417XRW6-F1
#
_cell.length_a   1.000
_cell.length_b   1.000
_cell.length_c   1.000
_cell.angle_alpha   90.00
_cell.angle_beta   90.00
_cell.angle_gamma   90.00
#
_symmetry.space_group_name_H-M   'P 1'
#
loop_
_entity.id
_entity.type
_entity.pdbx_description
1 polymer ?
#
loop_
_entity_poly.entity_id
_entity_poly.type
_entity_poly.pdbx_seq_one_letter_code
_entity_poly.pdbx_strand_id
1 'polypeptide(L)'
;MTLILAAATRTAAVVIADRRTTAGTTVWSEETGKLGLALFDDARVAVAYAGLAEFGSFRTRFWLPDALGDIAKSYNDLDSVLEQVRLRAESDIKRLRGLQPEHSRLTLLFVGYQYSVQGVPTPVFARVSNYERDVTDSPTDRGQSPLAIREPTPEFTLSIDRSATGFTVGAGAAGGLSWPHIDGLREHMRAGASGRVLRAKMVHIVRQAAADKASSNLVGEQCSSLIVPSDPQLSAEMEHHTAVATSTAHLPARYDLRSPERGGGGLMIWDASVTYGSATDPPAFVPPVSGKKKCPCGSGNQYRRCHGVKRRGGSSIVLGGPD
;
A
#
# COMPACT_ATOMS: atom_id res chain seq x y z
N MET A 1 -1.81 10.30 -9.92
CA MET A 1 -0.57 9.69 -9.36
C MET A 1 -0.84 9.19 -7.95
N THR A 2 0.10 8.51 -7.31
CA THR A 2 -0.07 7.84 -6.01
C THR A 2 1.27 7.82 -5.29
N LEU A 3 1.28 7.86 -3.96
CA LEU A 3 2.48 7.66 -3.14
C LEU A 3 2.34 6.35 -2.36
N ILE A 4 3.29 5.44 -2.58
CA ILE A 4 3.43 4.19 -1.79
C ILE A 4 4.71 4.26 -0.96
N LEU A 5 4.61 4.06 0.34
CA LEU A 5 5.77 3.83 1.21
C LEU A 5 5.77 2.38 1.67
N ALA A 6 6.92 1.72 1.62
CA ALA A 6 7.08 0.37 2.15
C ALA A 6 8.36 0.21 2.98
N ALA A 7 8.22 -0.51 4.08
CA ALA A 7 9.31 -0.82 5.00
C ALA A 7 9.15 -2.27 5.49
N ALA A 8 10.23 -3.02 5.61
CA ALA A 8 10.20 -4.32 6.29
C ALA A 8 11.41 -4.50 7.20
N THR A 9 11.14 -5.13 8.33
CA THR A 9 12.14 -5.56 9.29
C THR A 9 12.12 -7.09 9.38
N ARG A 10 12.80 -7.67 10.36
CA ARG A 10 12.69 -9.10 10.65
C ARG A 10 11.33 -9.52 11.21
N THR A 11 10.53 -8.59 11.73
CA THR A 11 9.32 -8.89 12.49
C THR A 11 8.03 -8.40 11.83
N ALA A 12 8.09 -7.35 11.03
CA ALA A 12 6.95 -6.87 10.28
C ALA A 12 7.34 -6.17 8.96
N ALA A 13 6.51 -6.37 7.95
CA ALA A 13 6.43 -5.54 6.77
C ALA A 13 5.27 -4.56 6.90
N VAL A 14 5.47 -3.32 6.50
CA VAL A 14 4.49 -2.23 6.57
C VAL A 14 4.43 -1.55 5.23
N VAL A 15 3.23 -1.44 4.67
CA VAL A 15 2.97 -0.72 3.43
C VAL A 15 1.88 0.30 3.66
N ILE A 16 2.09 1.51 3.15
CA ILE A 16 1.11 2.59 3.14
C ILE A 16 0.95 3.09 1.71
N ALA A 17 -0.30 3.21 1.28
CA ALA A 17 -0.65 3.84 0.02
C ALA A 17 -1.63 4.98 0.29
N ASP A 18 -1.36 6.15 -0.28
CA ASP A 18 -2.39 7.20 -0.36
C ASP A 18 -3.57 6.73 -1.22
N ARG A 19 -4.75 7.32 -1.05
CA ARG A 19 -5.99 6.89 -1.72
C ARG A 19 -6.42 7.81 -2.85
N ARG A 20 -5.70 8.92 -3.07
CA ARG A 20 -6.04 9.90 -4.11
C ARG A 20 -5.73 9.38 -5.52
N THR A 21 -6.65 9.56 -6.45
CA THR A 21 -6.39 9.42 -7.89
C THR A 21 -6.59 10.75 -8.57
N THR A 22 -5.75 11.05 -9.57
CA THR A 22 -5.79 12.30 -10.31
C THR A 22 -5.76 12.04 -11.81
N ALA A 23 -6.43 12.90 -12.57
CA ALA A 23 -6.29 13.02 -14.02
C ALA A 23 -5.53 14.33 -14.29
N GLY A 24 -4.23 14.23 -14.53
CA GLY A 24 -3.34 15.40 -14.45
C GLY A 24 -3.32 15.99 -13.04
N THR A 25 -3.68 17.27 -12.92
CA THR A 25 -3.79 18.00 -11.64
C THR A 25 -5.18 17.96 -11.02
N THR A 26 -6.19 17.47 -11.75
CA THR A 26 -7.56 17.37 -11.25
C THR A 26 -7.70 16.12 -10.38
N VAL A 27 -8.20 16.30 -9.16
CA VAL A 27 -8.53 15.19 -8.27
C VAL A 27 -9.78 14.49 -8.78
N TRP A 28 -9.67 13.19 -9.03
CA TRP A 28 -10.78 12.34 -9.47
C TRP A 28 -11.48 11.65 -8.29
N SER A 29 -10.70 11.19 -7.32
CA SER A 29 -11.19 10.52 -6.11
C SER A 29 -10.17 10.66 -4.99
N GLU A 30 -10.62 10.76 -3.74
CA GLU A 30 -9.78 10.72 -2.53
C GLU A 30 -9.79 9.34 -1.85
N GLU A 31 -10.62 8.41 -2.32
CA GLU A 31 -10.93 7.17 -1.61
C GLU A 31 -10.76 5.93 -2.50
N THR A 32 -9.84 5.96 -3.45
CA THR A 32 -9.55 4.79 -4.31
C THR A 32 -8.67 3.79 -3.56
N GLY A 33 -9.12 2.53 -3.47
CA GLY A 33 -8.33 1.43 -2.89
C GLY A 33 -7.15 1.03 -3.78
N LYS A 34 -5.95 1.04 -3.21
CA LYS A 34 -4.69 0.70 -3.91
C LYS A 34 -3.79 -0.30 -3.19
N LEU A 35 -4.27 -0.84 -2.08
CA LEU A 35 -3.53 -1.71 -1.19
C LEU A 35 -4.35 -2.97 -0.93
N GLY A 36 -3.69 -4.12 -0.90
CA GLY A 36 -4.30 -5.40 -0.53
C GLY A 36 -3.29 -6.35 0.12
N LEU A 37 -3.80 -7.42 0.70
CA LEU A 37 -3.03 -8.54 1.24
C LEU A 37 -3.15 -9.73 0.28
N ALA A 38 -2.05 -10.23 -0.26
CA ALA A 38 -2.01 -11.48 -1.01
C ALA A 38 -1.42 -12.61 -0.14
N LEU A 39 -2.09 -13.76 -0.18
CA LEU A 39 -1.67 -15.00 0.47
C LEU A 39 -1.34 -16.01 -0.63
N PHE A 40 -0.10 -16.50 -0.61
CA PHE A 40 0.45 -17.52 -1.50
C PHE A 40 0.76 -18.78 -0.69
N ASP A 41 1.07 -19.88 -1.36
CA ASP A 41 1.44 -21.14 -0.69
C ASP A 41 2.73 -21.00 0.13
N ASP A 42 3.64 -20.15 -0.32
CA ASP A 42 4.94 -19.91 0.27
C ASP A 42 5.13 -18.46 0.75
N ALA A 43 4.12 -17.59 0.69
CA ALA A 43 4.31 -16.18 1.04
C ALA A 43 3.06 -15.46 1.55
N ARG A 44 3.29 -14.40 2.32
CA ARG A 44 2.28 -13.42 2.74
C ARG A 44 2.82 -12.03 2.44
N VAL A 45 2.18 -11.29 1.54
CA VAL A 45 2.67 -9.99 1.09
C VAL A 45 1.57 -8.96 0.98
N ALA A 46 1.90 -7.73 1.31
CA ALA A 46 1.16 -6.55 0.91
C ALA A 46 1.35 -6.33 -0.60
N VAL A 47 0.27 -6.04 -1.32
CA VAL A 47 0.30 -5.65 -2.74
C VAL A 47 -0.23 -4.24 -2.88
N ALA A 48 0.53 -3.36 -3.53
CA ALA A 48 0.11 -2.00 -3.82
C ALA A 48 0.39 -1.60 -5.26
N TYR A 49 -0.33 -0.61 -5.80
CA TYR A 49 -0.08 -0.11 -7.16
C TYR A 49 -0.06 1.41 -7.26
N ALA A 50 0.76 1.93 -8.17
CA ALA A 50 0.87 3.35 -8.51
C ALA A 50 1.01 3.55 -10.03
N GLY A 51 0.62 4.72 -10.52
CA GLY A 51 0.65 5.06 -11.95
C GLY A 51 -0.73 5.02 -12.60
N LEU A 52 -0.88 4.25 -13.68
CA LEU A 52 -2.09 4.06 -14.47
C LEU A 52 -3.19 3.52 -13.55
N ALA A 53 -4.19 4.35 -13.28
CA ALA A 53 -5.34 3.98 -12.46
C ALA A 53 -6.52 3.53 -13.34
N GLU A 54 -6.83 4.29 -14.39
CA GLU A 54 -7.93 4.04 -15.32
C GLU A 54 -7.61 4.57 -16.72
N PHE A 55 -7.94 3.81 -17.76
CA PHE A 55 -7.96 4.24 -19.15
C PHE A 55 -8.91 3.36 -19.97
N GLY A 56 -9.93 3.95 -20.60
CA GLY A 56 -10.97 3.19 -21.30
C GLY A 56 -11.65 2.20 -20.35
N SER A 57 -11.62 0.91 -20.68
CA SER A 57 -12.14 -0.17 -19.81
C SER A 57 -11.11 -0.69 -18.80
N PHE A 58 -9.84 -0.30 -18.91
CA PHE A 58 -8.79 -0.75 -18.00
C PHE A 58 -8.88 0.03 -16.69
N ARG A 59 -8.98 -0.69 -15.57
CA ARG A 59 -9.02 -0.13 -14.22
C ARG A 59 -8.15 -0.99 -13.31
N THR A 60 -7.00 -0.49 -12.89
CA THR A 60 -6.01 -1.30 -12.15
C THR A 60 -6.59 -1.93 -10.88
N ARG A 61 -7.50 -1.23 -10.20
CA ARG A 61 -8.21 -1.75 -9.00
C ARG A 61 -9.04 -3.02 -9.26
N PHE A 62 -9.51 -3.23 -10.48
CA PHE A 62 -10.29 -4.42 -10.87
C PHE A 62 -9.42 -5.41 -11.67
N TRP A 63 -8.57 -4.89 -12.55
CA TRP A 63 -7.64 -5.70 -13.32
C TRP A 63 -6.67 -6.51 -12.43
N LEU A 64 -6.13 -5.91 -11.36
CA LEU A 64 -5.16 -6.59 -10.50
C LEU A 64 -5.74 -7.83 -9.79
N PRO A 65 -6.89 -7.76 -9.09
CA PRO A 65 -7.50 -8.97 -8.53
C PRO A 65 -7.85 -10.00 -9.61
N ASP A 66 -8.43 -9.59 -10.74
CA ASP A 66 -8.77 -10.52 -11.82
C ASP A 66 -7.53 -11.25 -12.36
N ALA A 67 -6.44 -10.51 -12.61
CA ALA A 67 -5.18 -11.06 -13.09
C ALA A 67 -4.56 -12.03 -12.08
N LEU A 68 -4.53 -11.67 -10.80
CA LEU A 68 -4.03 -12.54 -9.73
C LEU A 68 -4.85 -13.82 -9.60
N GLY A 69 -6.18 -13.70 -9.62
CA GLY A 69 -7.10 -14.84 -9.52
C GLY A 69 -6.99 -15.79 -10.71
N ASP A 70 -6.81 -15.26 -11.93
CA ASP A 70 -6.58 -16.07 -13.13
C ASP A 70 -5.23 -16.81 -13.09
N ILE A 71 -4.16 -16.13 -12.68
CA ILE A 71 -2.83 -16.72 -12.55
C ILE A 71 -2.81 -17.80 -11.46
N ALA A 72 -3.52 -17.56 -10.35
CA ALA A 72 -3.62 -18.48 -9.21
C ALA A 72 -4.29 -19.82 -9.54
N LYS A 73 -4.90 -19.97 -10.73
CA LYS A 73 -5.40 -21.25 -11.23
C LYS A 73 -4.28 -22.22 -11.61
N SER A 74 -3.07 -21.72 -11.86
CA SER A 74 -1.93 -22.52 -12.34
C SER A 74 -0.67 -22.34 -11.51
N TYR A 75 -0.55 -21.25 -10.75
CA TYR A 75 0.62 -20.91 -9.96
C TYR A 75 0.21 -20.36 -8.60
N ASN A 76 0.71 -20.94 -7.50
CA ASN A 76 0.34 -20.51 -6.14
C ASN A 76 1.54 -20.07 -5.30
N ASP A 77 2.78 -20.23 -5.81
CA ASP A 77 3.99 -19.68 -5.22
C ASP A 77 4.25 -18.24 -5.68
N LEU A 78 4.89 -17.45 -4.81
CA LEU A 78 5.12 -16.03 -5.05
C LEU A 78 5.91 -15.75 -6.34
N ASP A 79 7.02 -16.45 -6.54
CA ASP A 79 7.96 -16.18 -7.64
C ASP A 79 7.30 -16.43 -9.00
N SER A 80 6.61 -17.55 -9.15
CA SER A 80 5.88 -17.88 -10.38
C SER A 80 4.74 -16.88 -10.63
N VAL A 81 3.99 -16.52 -9.60
CA VAL A 81 2.90 -15.53 -9.76
C VAL A 81 3.45 -14.16 -10.16
N LEU A 82 4.55 -13.69 -9.56
CA LEU A 82 5.17 -12.40 -9.90
C LEU A 82 5.59 -12.34 -11.38
N GLU A 83 6.21 -13.41 -11.89
CA GLU A 83 6.61 -13.47 -13.29
C GLU A 83 5.41 -13.49 -14.24
N GLN A 84 4.35 -14.22 -13.90
CA GLN A 84 3.12 -14.20 -14.69
C GLN A 84 2.40 -12.85 -14.63
N VAL A 85 2.40 -12.17 -13.49
CA VAL A 85 1.86 -10.81 -13.33
C VAL A 85 2.64 -9.82 -14.22
N ARG A 86 3.97 -9.94 -14.27
CA ARG A 86 4.83 -9.13 -15.14
C ARG A 86 4.44 -9.30 -16.62
N LEU A 87 4.37 -10.54 -17.10
CA LEU A 87 3.98 -10.87 -18.46
C LEU A 87 2.57 -10.38 -18.79
N ARG A 88 1.63 -10.54 -17.85
CA ARG A 88 0.24 -10.12 -18.03
C ARG A 88 0.09 -8.60 -18.09
N ALA A 89 0.77 -7.87 -17.19
CA ALA A 89 0.79 -6.41 -17.19
C ALA A 89 1.35 -5.86 -18.51
N GLU A 90 2.45 -6.45 -18.99
CA GLU A 90 3.08 -6.08 -20.25
C GLU A 90 2.12 -6.28 -21.44
N SER A 91 1.52 -7.46 -21.54
CA SER A 91 0.56 -7.79 -22.60
C SER A 91 -0.65 -6.86 -22.59
N ASP A 92 -1.26 -6.64 -21.42
CA ASP A 92 -2.51 -5.89 -21.31
C ASP A 92 -2.32 -4.39 -21.53
N ILE A 93 -1.23 -3.79 -21.04
CA ILE A 93 -0.95 -2.38 -21.30
C ILE A 93 -0.62 -2.13 -22.77
N LYS A 94 0.13 -3.03 -23.44
CA LYS A 94 0.40 -2.94 -24.89
C LYS A 94 -0.87 -2.93 -25.74
N ARG A 95 -1.99 -3.48 -25.24
CA ARG A 95 -3.29 -3.51 -25.92
C ARG A 95 -4.10 -2.21 -25.76
N LEU A 96 -3.69 -1.29 -24.89
CA LEU A 96 -4.39 -0.02 -24.64
C LEU A 96 -4.11 1.00 -25.75
N ARG A 97 -4.83 0.86 -26.87
CA ARG A 97 -4.71 1.77 -28.02
C ARG A 97 -5.05 3.22 -27.64
N GLY A 98 -4.22 4.16 -28.09
CA GLY A 98 -4.41 5.59 -27.85
C GLY A 98 -3.92 6.10 -26.50
N LEU A 99 -3.44 5.21 -25.62
CA LEU A 99 -2.77 5.63 -24.39
C LEU A 99 -1.38 6.19 -24.74
N GLN A 100 -1.15 7.45 -24.38
CA GLN A 100 0.18 8.05 -24.55
C GLN A 100 1.18 7.34 -23.64
N PRO A 101 2.42 7.09 -24.09
CA PRO A 101 3.42 6.36 -23.33
C PRO A 101 3.56 6.87 -21.89
N GLU A 102 3.68 8.17 -21.66
CA GLU A 102 3.82 8.80 -20.35
C GLU A 102 2.68 8.51 -19.36
N HIS A 103 1.51 8.10 -19.85
CA HIS A 103 0.35 7.73 -19.05
C HIS A 103 0.22 6.21 -18.84
N SER A 104 1.06 5.41 -19.49
CA SER A 104 1.13 3.95 -19.36
C SER A 104 1.97 3.46 -18.18
N ARG A 105 2.54 4.37 -17.39
CA ARG A 105 3.35 4.06 -16.20
C ARG A 105 2.55 3.23 -15.22
N LEU A 106 3.00 2.04 -14.86
CA LEU A 106 2.41 1.22 -13.80
C LEU A 106 3.53 0.59 -12.98
N THR A 107 3.42 0.71 -11.66
CA THR A 107 4.21 -0.07 -10.70
C THR A 107 3.26 -0.88 -9.84
N LEU A 108 3.55 -2.17 -9.69
CA LEU A 108 3.03 -3.05 -8.67
C LEU A 108 4.14 -3.35 -7.68
N LEU A 109 3.87 -3.15 -6.39
CA LEU A 109 4.82 -3.37 -5.30
C LEU A 109 4.29 -4.48 -4.39
N PHE A 110 5.14 -5.46 -4.10
CA PHE A 110 4.85 -6.61 -3.24
C PHE A 110 5.83 -6.60 -2.07
N VAL A 111 5.34 -6.50 -0.84
CA VAL A 111 6.20 -6.43 0.35
C VAL A 111 5.67 -7.30 1.47
N GLY A 112 6.50 -8.21 1.97
CA GLY A 112 6.09 -9.11 3.04
C GLY A 112 7.14 -10.16 3.33
N TYR A 113 6.70 -11.41 3.48
CA TYR A 113 7.57 -12.53 3.79
C TYR A 113 7.28 -13.73 2.89
N GLN A 114 8.36 -14.35 2.41
CA GLN A 114 8.37 -15.68 1.82
C GLN A 114 8.86 -16.68 2.87
N TYR A 115 8.30 -17.87 2.90
CA TYR A 115 8.51 -18.90 3.91
C TYR A 115 9.20 -20.09 3.27
N SER A 116 10.35 -20.48 3.82
CA SER A 116 11.01 -21.71 3.39
C SER A 116 10.19 -22.94 3.81
N VAL A 117 10.58 -24.13 3.34
CA VAL A 117 10.00 -25.40 3.79
C VAL A 117 10.08 -25.57 5.31
N GLN A 118 11.09 -24.98 5.96
CA GLN A 118 11.27 -24.98 7.41
C GLN A 118 10.47 -23.87 8.13
N GLY A 119 9.68 -23.07 7.40
CA GLY A 119 8.88 -21.98 7.94
C GLY A 119 9.67 -20.73 8.33
N VAL A 120 10.94 -20.61 7.92
CA VAL A 120 11.75 -19.43 8.24
C VAL A 120 11.31 -18.26 7.35
N PRO A 121 10.85 -17.14 7.94
CA PRO A 121 10.39 -16.00 7.16
C PRO A 121 11.59 -15.23 6.59
N THR A 122 11.57 -15.04 5.27
CA THR A 122 12.53 -14.21 4.53
C THR A 122 11.79 -12.96 4.03
N PRO A 123 12.19 -11.74 4.44
CA PRO A 123 11.58 -10.53 3.90
C PRO A 123 11.69 -10.53 2.38
N VAL A 124 10.65 -10.07 1.70
CA VAL A 124 10.63 -9.93 0.25
C VAL A 124 10.11 -8.56 -0.15
N PHE A 125 10.84 -7.92 -1.06
CA PHE A 125 10.46 -6.71 -1.78
C PHE A 125 10.50 -7.03 -3.26
N ALA A 126 9.34 -7.24 -3.86
CA ALA A 126 9.24 -7.41 -5.29
C ALA A 126 8.55 -6.23 -5.94
N ARG A 127 9.01 -5.86 -7.13
CA ARG A 127 8.45 -4.78 -7.91
C ARG A 127 8.32 -5.19 -9.36
N VAL A 128 7.12 -5.01 -9.90
CA VAL A 128 6.80 -5.15 -11.32
C VAL A 128 6.49 -3.75 -11.85
N SER A 129 7.38 -3.20 -12.68
CA SER A 129 7.22 -1.83 -13.19
C SER A 129 7.71 -1.71 -14.63
N ASN A 130 7.09 -0.79 -15.38
CA ASN A 130 7.56 -0.40 -16.71
C ASN A 130 8.26 0.96 -16.73
N TYR A 131 8.45 1.62 -15.59
CA TYR A 131 9.13 2.93 -15.55
C TYR A 131 10.08 3.08 -14.36
N GLU A 132 9.83 2.37 -13.27
CA GLU A 132 10.72 2.38 -12.11
C GLU A 132 11.74 1.27 -12.26
N ARG A 133 13.03 1.64 -12.22
CA ARG A 133 14.13 0.69 -12.17
C ARG A 133 14.75 0.69 -10.79
N ASP A 134 15.54 -0.33 -10.47
CA ASP A 134 16.20 -0.41 -9.17
C ASP A 134 17.06 0.83 -8.93
N VAL A 135 16.59 1.64 -7.97
CA VAL A 135 17.44 2.46 -7.14
C VAL A 135 17.95 1.47 -6.10
N THR A 136 18.88 0.59 -6.50
CA THR A 136 19.73 -0.05 -5.50
C THR A 136 20.32 1.07 -4.65
N ASP A 137 20.35 0.86 -3.34
CA ASP A 137 20.71 1.78 -2.25
C ASP A 137 22.18 2.28 -2.33
N SER A 138 22.74 2.44 -3.54
CA SER A 138 24.08 2.93 -3.76
C SER A 138 24.17 4.36 -3.21
N PRO A 139 25.01 4.60 -2.20
CA PRO A 139 25.18 5.93 -1.60
C PRO A 139 25.62 7.00 -2.62
N THR A 140 26.14 6.59 -3.78
CA THR A 140 26.56 7.46 -4.88
C THR A 140 25.38 8.08 -5.65
N ASP A 141 24.18 7.49 -5.59
CA ASP A 141 23.00 8.02 -6.29
C ASP A 141 22.24 9.09 -5.50
N ARG A 142 22.76 9.55 -4.35
CA ARG A 142 22.18 10.68 -3.60
C ARG A 142 22.06 11.98 -4.40
N GLY A 143 22.78 12.10 -5.52
CA GLY A 143 22.69 13.23 -6.45
C GLY A 143 21.67 13.08 -7.58
N GLN A 144 21.28 11.85 -7.94
CA GLN A 144 20.18 11.62 -8.86
C GLN A 144 18.94 11.39 -8.01
N SER A 145 18.02 12.34 -8.02
CA SER A 145 16.76 12.19 -7.29
C SER A 145 16.16 10.80 -7.61
N PRO A 146 16.04 9.88 -6.65
CA PRO A 146 15.37 8.58 -6.86
C PRO A 146 13.87 8.74 -7.19
N LEU A 147 13.44 9.99 -7.33
CA LEU A 147 12.10 10.47 -7.66
C LEU A 147 12.02 11.02 -9.10
N ALA A 148 13.11 10.97 -9.87
CA ALA A 148 13.09 11.34 -11.28
C ALA A 148 12.21 10.33 -12.05
N ILE A 149 11.00 10.77 -12.37
CA ILE A 149 10.04 9.98 -13.15
C ILE A 149 10.66 9.69 -14.51
N ARG A 150 11.03 8.43 -14.75
CA ARG A 150 11.56 8.00 -16.04
C ARG A 150 10.45 7.88 -17.08
N GLU A 151 10.83 7.91 -18.34
CA GLU A 151 9.94 7.52 -19.43
C GLU A 151 9.61 6.03 -19.29
N PRO A 152 8.34 5.64 -19.41
CA PRO A 152 7.96 4.23 -19.38
C PRO A 152 8.47 3.51 -20.63
N THR A 153 8.86 2.26 -20.45
CA THR A 153 9.15 1.33 -21.53
C THR A 153 7.95 0.43 -21.81
N PRO A 154 7.81 -0.12 -23.02
CA PRO A 154 6.82 -1.15 -23.30
C PRO A 154 7.03 -2.44 -22.49
N GLU A 155 8.25 -2.67 -22.01
CA GLU A 155 8.65 -3.86 -21.26
C GLU A 155 8.55 -3.62 -19.75
N PHE A 156 8.04 -4.62 -19.04
CA PHE A 156 8.00 -4.62 -17.58
C PHE A 156 9.22 -5.35 -17.02
N THR A 157 9.89 -4.72 -16.05
CA THR A 157 10.95 -5.34 -15.25
C THR A 157 10.37 -5.89 -13.96
N LEU A 158 10.82 -7.08 -13.57
CA LEU A 158 10.62 -7.65 -12.24
C LEU A 158 11.94 -7.56 -11.47
N SER A 159 11.94 -6.85 -10.34
CA SER A 159 13.05 -6.88 -9.38
C SER A 159 12.59 -7.47 -8.06
N ILE A 160 13.46 -8.28 -7.44
CA ILE A 160 13.19 -8.95 -6.17
C ILE A 160 14.40 -8.77 -5.25
N ASP A 161 14.19 -8.13 -4.11
CA ASP A 161 15.15 -8.04 -3.01
C ASP A 161 14.67 -8.88 -1.82
N ARG A 162 15.56 -9.74 -1.31
CA ARG A 162 15.34 -10.62 -0.14
C ARG A 162 16.24 -10.27 1.05
N SER A 163 16.74 -9.04 1.10
CA SER A 163 17.57 -8.55 2.19
C SER A 163 16.84 -8.59 3.54
N ALA A 164 17.58 -8.85 4.62
CA ALA A 164 17.01 -9.01 5.97
C ALA A 164 16.29 -7.75 6.50
N THR A 165 16.59 -6.60 5.91
CA THR A 165 15.90 -5.32 6.09
C THR A 165 15.91 -4.62 4.74
N GLY A 166 14.74 -4.36 4.19
CA GLY A 166 14.60 -3.59 2.97
C GLY A 166 13.76 -2.35 3.24
N PHE A 167 14.03 -1.28 2.50
CA PHE A 167 13.22 -0.08 2.52
C PHE A 167 13.09 0.44 1.10
N THR A 168 11.87 0.75 0.69
CA THR A 168 11.60 1.30 -0.63
C THR A 168 10.74 2.55 -0.49
N VAL A 169 11.28 3.67 -0.96
CA VAL A 169 10.54 4.92 -1.09
C VAL A 169 9.83 4.95 -2.43
N GLY A 170 8.50 5.04 -2.37
CA GLY A 170 7.75 5.93 -3.23
C GLY A 170 7.62 5.52 -4.68
N ALA A 171 6.94 4.41 -4.96
CA ALA A 171 6.40 4.25 -6.30
C ALA A 171 5.43 5.41 -6.60
N GLY A 172 5.68 6.20 -7.65
CA GLY A 172 4.81 7.30 -8.11
C GLY A 172 5.20 8.72 -7.66
N ALA A 173 4.27 9.46 -7.02
CA ALA A 173 4.38 10.89 -6.72
C ALA A 173 5.21 11.17 -5.45
N ALA A 174 6.53 11.12 -5.60
CA ALA A 174 7.44 11.31 -4.48
C ALA A 174 7.92 12.75 -4.27
N GLY A 175 7.57 13.70 -5.14
CA GLY A 175 8.06 15.08 -5.08
C GLY A 175 7.83 15.83 -3.76
N GLY A 176 6.82 15.44 -2.97
CA GLY A 176 6.54 15.99 -1.63
C GLY A 176 7.31 15.32 -0.48
N LEU A 177 8.19 14.35 -0.75
CA LEU A 177 8.91 13.64 0.31
C LEU A 177 10.13 14.42 0.81
N SER A 178 10.30 14.41 2.14
CA SER A 178 11.43 15.00 2.83
C SER A 178 12.42 13.92 3.27
N TRP A 179 13.68 14.02 2.79
CA TRP A 179 14.76 13.08 3.12
C TRP A 179 15.00 12.91 4.63
N PRO A 180 15.04 13.97 5.45
CA PRO A 180 15.13 13.84 6.91
C PRO A 180 14.05 12.92 7.53
N HIS A 181 12.82 12.96 7.00
CA HIS A 181 11.77 12.08 7.49
C HIS A 181 11.98 10.62 7.09
N ILE A 182 12.49 10.40 5.87
CA ILE A 182 12.87 9.09 5.36
C ILE A 182 14.03 8.49 6.16
N ASP A 183 15.05 9.30 6.45
CA ASP A 183 16.20 8.85 7.24
C ASP A 183 15.80 8.51 8.68
N GLY A 184 14.93 9.31 9.30
CA GLY A 184 14.35 8.97 10.60
C GLY A 184 13.52 7.67 10.58
N LEU A 185 12.84 7.35 9.48
CA LEU A 185 12.17 6.06 9.32
C LEU A 185 13.19 4.91 9.25
N ARG A 186 14.27 5.06 8.48
CA ARG A 186 15.37 4.08 8.40
C ARG A 186 16.01 3.84 9.76
N GLU A 187 16.20 4.88 10.57
CA GLU A 187 16.69 4.74 11.95
C GLU A 187 15.78 3.88 12.81
N HIS A 188 14.46 4.09 12.76
CA HIS A 188 13.50 3.24 13.46
C HIS A 188 13.56 1.78 12.99
N MET A 189 13.75 1.54 11.70
CA MET A 189 13.88 0.19 11.16
C MET A 189 15.15 -0.51 11.68
N ARG A 190 16.29 0.19 11.66
CA ARG A 190 17.56 -0.32 12.22
C ARG A 190 17.46 -0.59 13.72
N ALA A 191 16.69 0.22 14.45
CA ALA A 191 16.41 0.03 15.86
C ALA A 191 15.40 -1.10 16.16
N GLY A 192 14.88 -1.81 15.14
CA GLY A 192 13.92 -2.90 15.31
C GLY A 192 12.55 -2.43 15.80
N ALA A 193 12.13 -1.21 15.43
CA ALA A 193 10.82 -0.69 15.79
C ALA A 193 9.69 -1.63 15.33
N SER A 194 8.62 -1.71 16.14
CA SER A 194 7.47 -2.54 15.81
C SER A 194 6.74 -2.01 14.56
N GLY A 195 6.02 -2.89 13.86
CA GLY A 195 5.24 -2.51 12.68
C GLY A 195 4.28 -1.35 12.94
N ARG A 196 3.68 -1.25 14.14
CA ARG A 196 2.79 -0.15 14.52
C ARG A 196 3.51 1.20 14.64
N VAL A 197 4.75 1.20 15.14
CA VAL A 197 5.59 2.42 15.19
C VAL A 197 5.97 2.86 13.78
N LEU A 198 6.39 1.92 12.93
CA LEU A 198 6.70 2.20 11.53
C LEU A 198 5.48 2.74 10.78
N ARG A 199 4.30 2.11 10.95
CA ARG A 199 3.03 2.57 10.39
C ARG A 199 2.73 4.02 10.79
N ALA A 200 2.77 4.34 12.08
CA ALA A 200 2.49 5.70 12.56
C ALA A 200 3.44 6.75 11.94
N LYS A 201 4.73 6.42 11.84
CA LYS A 201 5.73 7.29 11.20
C LYS A 201 5.45 7.45 9.69
N MET A 202 5.16 6.36 8.98
CA MET A 202 4.86 6.39 7.54
C MET A 202 3.57 7.15 7.21
N VAL A 203 2.51 7.03 8.04
CA VAL A 203 1.27 7.83 7.87
C VAL A 203 1.58 9.31 7.99
N HIS A 204 2.41 9.67 8.98
CA HIS A 204 2.85 11.05 9.14
C HIS A 204 3.62 11.56 7.92
N ILE A 205 4.52 10.74 7.35
CA ILE A 205 5.27 11.09 6.13
C ILE A 205 4.34 11.32 4.95
N VAL A 206 3.35 10.44 4.71
CA VAL A 206 2.37 10.62 3.62
C VAL A 206 1.60 11.93 3.78
N ARG A 207 1.16 12.26 4.99
CA ARG A 207 0.43 13.52 5.25
C ARG A 207 1.30 14.76 5.08
N GLN A 208 2.57 14.69 5.47
CA GLN A 208 3.52 15.78 5.19
C GLN A 208 3.71 15.95 3.67
N ALA A 209 3.84 14.85 2.94
CA ALA A 209 3.97 14.90 1.48
C ALA A 209 2.71 15.45 0.80
N ALA A 210 1.52 15.08 1.27
CA ALA A 210 0.25 15.63 0.77
C ALA A 210 0.13 17.16 1.00
N ALA A 211 0.64 17.66 2.12
CA ALA A 211 0.63 19.08 2.45
C ALA A 211 1.74 19.89 1.74
N ASP A 212 2.75 19.21 1.17
CA ASP A 212 3.87 19.87 0.50
C ASP A 212 3.46 20.36 -0.89
N LYS A 213 3.81 21.61 -1.22
CA LYS A 213 3.53 22.21 -2.54
C LYS A 213 4.21 21.46 -3.68
N ALA A 214 5.37 20.85 -3.44
CA ALA A 214 6.10 20.05 -4.42
C ALA A 214 5.34 18.78 -4.82
N SER A 215 4.37 18.32 -4.01
CA SER A 215 3.49 17.21 -4.41
C SER A 215 2.54 17.58 -5.55
N SER A 216 2.36 18.87 -5.85
CA SER A 216 1.44 19.35 -6.90
C SER A 216 0.03 18.76 -6.78
N ASN A 217 -0.45 18.56 -5.55
CA ASN A 217 -1.76 17.98 -5.24
C ASN A 217 -1.93 16.52 -5.71
N LEU A 218 -0.84 15.82 -6.03
CA LEU A 218 -0.86 14.44 -6.53
C LEU A 218 -0.97 13.38 -5.43
N VAL A 219 -0.74 13.75 -4.17
CA VAL A 219 -0.79 12.88 -2.99
C VAL A 219 -1.93 13.32 -2.08
N GLY A 220 -2.79 12.39 -1.69
CA GLY A 220 -3.88 12.65 -0.74
C GLY A 220 -3.48 12.46 0.72
N GLU A 221 -4.18 13.15 1.61
CA GLU A 221 -4.02 12.95 3.07
C GLU A 221 -4.70 11.67 3.57
N GLN A 222 -5.66 11.16 2.79
CA GLN A 222 -6.33 9.88 2.97
C GLN A 222 -5.38 8.75 2.58
N CYS A 223 -5.13 7.80 3.49
CA CYS A 223 -4.29 6.64 3.18
C CYS A 223 -4.79 5.35 3.84
N SER A 224 -4.37 4.22 3.28
CA SER A 224 -4.56 2.90 3.86
C SER A 224 -3.20 2.31 4.22
N SER A 225 -3.17 1.52 5.29
CA SER A 225 -1.96 0.81 5.71
C SER A 225 -2.22 -0.67 5.92
N LEU A 226 -1.18 -1.47 5.69
CA LEU A 226 -1.14 -2.89 5.99
C LEU A 226 0.13 -3.20 6.78
N ILE A 227 -0.01 -3.94 7.87
CA ILE A 227 1.11 -4.59 8.56
C ILE A 227 0.99 -6.09 8.31
N VAL A 228 2.03 -6.69 7.73
CA VAL A 228 2.18 -8.13 7.59
C VAL A 228 3.22 -8.59 8.61
N PRO A 229 2.83 -9.32 9.66
CA PRO A 229 3.78 -9.92 10.59
C PRO A 229 4.65 -10.97 9.89
N SER A 230 5.89 -11.15 10.35
CA SER A 230 6.74 -12.23 9.85
C SER A 230 6.25 -13.61 10.29
N ASP A 231 5.62 -13.71 11.47
CA ASP A 231 4.97 -14.93 11.93
C ASP A 231 3.68 -15.20 11.12
N PRO A 232 3.61 -16.32 10.37
CA PRO A 232 2.45 -16.65 9.54
C PRO A 232 1.17 -16.92 10.36
N GLN A 233 1.27 -17.18 11.67
CA GLN A 233 0.12 -17.40 12.56
C GLN A 233 -0.53 -16.10 13.01
N LEU A 234 0.17 -14.97 12.94
CA LEU A 234 -0.38 -13.67 13.32
C LEU A 234 -1.15 -13.03 12.16
N SER A 235 -2.36 -12.56 12.45
CA SER A 235 -3.18 -11.82 11.49
C SER A 235 -2.49 -10.54 11.01
N ALA A 236 -2.67 -10.23 9.72
CA ALA A 236 -2.27 -8.93 9.20
C ALA A 236 -3.16 -7.82 9.79
N GLU A 237 -2.59 -6.65 10.08
CA GLU A 237 -3.35 -5.50 10.55
C GLU A 237 -3.64 -4.55 9.40
N MET A 238 -4.92 -4.23 9.20
CA MET A 238 -5.38 -3.25 8.21
C MET A 238 -5.94 -2.02 8.91
N GLU A 239 -5.62 -0.83 8.40
CA GLU A 239 -6.16 0.42 8.95
C GLU A 239 -6.38 1.46 7.83
N HIS A 240 -7.52 2.16 7.91
CA HIS A 240 -7.86 3.32 7.09
C HIS A 240 -7.57 4.59 7.90
N HIS A 241 -6.76 5.48 7.35
CA HIS A 241 -6.26 6.67 8.03
C HIS A 241 -6.95 7.90 7.48
N THR A 242 -8.13 8.20 8.01
CA THR A 242 -8.87 9.35 7.51
C THR A 242 -8.30 10.70 7.90
N ALA A 243 -8.31 11.65 6.97
CA ALA A 243 -8.01 13.06 7.17
C ALA A 243 -9.27 13.92 7.39
N VAL A 244 -10.45 13.36 7.06
CA VAL A 244 -11.76 14.00 7.25
C VAL A 244 -12.62 13.17 8.19
N ALA A 245 -13.55 13.81 8.90
CA ALA A 245 -14.50 13.06 9.71
C ALA A 245 -15.46 12.30 8.77
N THR A 246 -15.59 10.98 8.94
CA THR A 246 -16.41 10.12 8.09
C THR A 246 -17.01 8.97 8.89
N SER A 247 -18.11 8.41 8.38
CA SER A 247 -18.72 7.18 8.91
C SER A 247 -18.29 5.93 8.15
N THR A 248 -17.55 6.08 7.06
CA THR A 248 -17.11 4.97 6.20
C THR A 248 -15.60 4.76 6.33
N ALA A 249 -15.20 3.53 6.63
CA ALA A 249 -13.82 3.07 6.52
C ALA A 249 -13.66 2.18 5.31
N HIS A 250 -12.62 2.44 4.51
CA HIS A 250 -12.29 1.63 3.36
C HIS A 250 -11.21 0.61 3.70
N LEU A 251 -11.48 -0.65 3.40
CA LEU A 251 -10.57 -1.76 3.71
C LEU A 251 -9.60 -2.01 2.56
N PRO A 252 -8.33 -2.35 2.85
CA PRO A 252 -7.46 -2.98 1.86
C PRO A 252 -8.10 -4.25 1.31
N ALA A 253 -7.77 -4.58 0.06
CA ALA A 253 -8.20 -5.83 -0.57
C ALA A 253 -7.57 -7.06 0.11
N ARG A 254 -8.15 -8.24 -0.11
CA ARG A 254 -7.60 -9.53 0.30
C ARG A 254 -7.67 -10.50 -0.87
N TYR A 255 -6.56 -11.14 -1.17
CA TYR A 255 -6.40 -12.11 -2.24
C TYR A 255 -5.88 -13.41 -1.63
N ASP A 256 -6.73 -14.43 -1.51
CA ASP A 256 -6.32 -15.76 -1.08
C ASP A 256 -6.00 -16.62 -2.30
N LEU A 257 -4.73 -16.61 -2.68
CA LEU A 257 -4.18 -17.24 -3.88
C LEU A 257 -3.50 -18.58 -3.56
N ARG A 258 -3.72 -19.11 -2.35
CA ARG A 258 -3.22 -20.43 -1.95
C ARG A 258 -3.91 -21.53 -2.76
N SER A 259 -3.22 -22.66 -2.91
CA SER A 259 -3.82 -23.88 -3.46
C SER A 259 -4.91 -24.42 -2.52
N PRO A 260 -5.89 -25.17 -3.03
CA PRO A 260 -6.91 -25.82 -2.20
C PRO A 260 -6.31 -26.71 -1.09
N GLU A 261 -5.17 -27.33 -1.36
CA GLU A 261 -4.41 -28.17 -0.42
C GLU A 261 -3.86 -27.38 0.77
N ARG A 262 -3.65 -26.07 0.61
CA ARG A 262 -3.20 -25.13 1.65
C ARG A 262 -4.35 -24.32 2.27
N GLY A 263 -5.59 -24.78 2.10
CA GLY A 263 -6.80 -24.11 2.57
C GLY A 263 -7.17 -22.88 1.74
N GLY A 264 -6.63 -22.76 0.53
CA GLY A 264 -6.99 -21.70 -0.41
C GLY A 264 -8.38 -21.91 -0.99
N GLY A 265 -9.27 -20.94 -0.78
CA GLY A 265 -10.63 -20.95 -1.32
C GLY A 265 -10.82 -20.11 -2.59
N GLY A 266 -9.74 -19.54 -3.14
CA GLY A 266 -9.85 -18.53 -4.21
C GLY A 266 -10.61 -17.28 -3.77
N LEU A 267 -10.59 -16.96 -2.47
CA LEU A 267 -11.32 -15.81 -1.93
C LEU A 267 -10.66 -14.51 -2.38
N MET A 268 -11.41 -13.71 -3.13
CA MET A 268 -11.01 -12.39 -3.59
C MET A 268 -11.98 -11.36 -3.02
N ILE A 269 -11.47 -10.46 -2.18
CA ILE A 269 -12.22 -9.32 -1.64
C ILE A 269 -11.53 -8.05 -2.11
N TRP A 270 -12.22 -7.20 -2.85
CA TRP A 270 -11.72 -5.90 -3.28
C TRP A 270 -12.79 -4.83 -3.10
N ASP A 271 -12.34 -3.57 -2.97
CA ASP A 271 -13.20 -2.40 -2.79
C ASP A 271 -14.19 -2.48 -1.61
N ALA A 272 -13.83 -3.23 -0.57
CA ALA A 272 -14.65 -3.38 0.63
C ALA A 272 -14.65 -2.08 1.46
N SER A 273 -15.82 -1.74 1.99
CA SER A 273 -15.98 -0.62 2.93
C SER A 273 -16.97 -0.99 4.03
N VAL A 274 -16.80 -0.37 5.19
CA VAL A 274 -17.69 -0.53 6.34
C VAL A 274 -18.21 0.85 6.73
N THR A 275 -19.52 1.01 6.74
CA THR A 275 -20.17 2.25 7.18
C THR A 275 -20.81 2.03 8.55
N TYR A 276 -20.51 2.91 9.50
CA TYR A 276 -21.00 2.85 10.87
C TYR A 276 -22.07 3.91 11.12
N GLY A 277 -23.20 3.49 11.67
CA GLY A 277 -24.30 4.39 12.01
C GLY A 277 -25.16 4.81 10.81
N SER A 278 -26.09 5.69 11.09
CA SER A 278 -27.01 6.34 10.15
C SER A 278 -26.46 7.70 9.67
N ALA A 279 -27.12 8.30 8.67
CA ALA A 279 -26.73 9.61 8.14
C ALA A 279 -26.80 10.76 9.18
N THR A 280 -27.51 10.56 10.29
CA THR A 280 -27.64 11.54 11.38
C THR A 280 -26.66 11.30 12.53
N ASP A 281 -25.96 10.16 12.55
CA ASP A 281 -25.04 9.84 13.63
C ASP A 281 -23.71 10.62 13.47
N PRO A 282 -23.03 10.97 14.59
CA PRO A 282 -21.69 11.52 14.53
C PRO A 282 -20.72 10.58 13.78
N PRO A 283 -19.76 11.13 13.02
CA PRO A 283 -18.83 10.33 12.26
C PRO A 283 -18.01 9.39 13.16
N ALA A 284 -17.99 8.11 12.79
CA ALA A 284 -17.30 7.06 13.54
C ALA A 284 -15.77 7.16 13.45
N PHE A 285 -15.26 7.66 12.32
CA PHE A 285 -13.84 7.82 12.04
C PHE A 285 -13.50 9.29 12.00
N VAL A 286 -12.54 9.69 12.85
CA VAL A 286 -12.10 11.08 12.96
C VAL A 286 -10.58 11.16 12.85
N PRO A 287 -10.05 12.17 12.15
CA PRO A 287 -8.61 12.37 12.08
C PRO A 287 -8.07 12.69 13.49
N PRO A 288 -6.89 12.17 13.85
CA PRO A 288 -6.26 12.49 15.12
C PRO A 288 -5.84 13.96 15.14
N VAL A 289 -6.28 14.70 16.17
CA VAL A 289 -5.82 16.07 16.44
C VAL A 289 -5.29 16.19 17.87
N SER A 290 -4.60 17.28 18.17
CA SER A 290 -4.15 17.55 19.55
C SER A 290 -5.32 17.49 20.53
N GLY A 291 -5.13 16.81 21.65
CA GLY A 291 -6.20 16.53 22.62
C GLY A 291 -6.93 17.77 23.15
N LYS A 292 -6.29 18.95 23.13
CA LYS A 292 -6.88 20.23 23.56
C LYS A 292 -7.68 20.94 22.45
N LYS A 293 -7.51 20.56 21.17
CA LYS A 293 -8.25 21.16 20.04
C LYS A 293 -9.71 20.67 20.04
N LYS A 294 -10.58 21.46 19.40
CA LYS A 294 -11.98 21.05 19.14
C LYS A 294 -12.00 19.77 18.30
N CYS A 295 -12.92 18.88 18.63
CA CYS A 295 -13.04 17.61 17.95
C CYS A 295 -13.58 17.79 16.53
N PRO A 296 -12.96 17.16 15.50
CA PRO A 296 -13.45 17.19 14.13
C PRO A 296 -14.82 16.52 13.92
N CYS A 297 -15.36 15.77 14.90
CA CYS A 297 -16.67 15.12 14.77
C CYS A 297 -17.87 16.08 14.83
N GLY A 298 -17.66 17.38 14.98
CA GLY A 298 -18.75 18.36 15.07
C GLY A 298 -19.41 18.48 16.46
N SER A 299 -19.03 17.65 17.44
CA SER A 299 -19.61 17.70 18.80
C SER A 299 -19.35 18.98 19.60
N GLY A 300 -18.48 19.88 19.14
CA GLY A 300 -18.09 21.09 19.86
C GLY A 300 -17.20 20.86 21.09
N ASN A 301 -16.93 19.61 21.47
CA ASN A 301 -16.08 19.24 22.60
C ASN A 301 -14.59 19.18 22.23
N GLN A 302 -13.70 19.09 23.23
CA GLN A 302 -12.27 18.86 23.00
C GLN A 302 -12.02 17.42 22.53
N TYR A 303 -11.06 17.20 21.62
CA TYR A 303 -10.74 15.88 21.08
C TYR A 303 -10.45 14.85 22.18
N ARG A 304 -9.71 15.23 23.24
CA ARG A 304 -9.43 14.32 24.36
C ARG A 304 -10.70 13.89 25.11
N ARG A 305 -11.73 14.74 25.17
CA ARG A 305 -13.01 14.42 25.82
C ARG A 305 -13.87 13.51 24.94
N CYS A 306 -13.81 13.66 23.62
CA CYS A 306 -14.55 12.83 22.67
C CYS A 306 -13.89 11.46 22.43
N HIS A 307 -12.58 11.46 22.15
CA HIS A 307 -11.83 10.31 21.65
C HIS A 307 -10.53 10.04 22.41
N GLY A 308 -10.20 10.85 23.43
CA GLY A 308 -9.00 10.64 24.25
C GLY A 308 -9.21 9.74 25.46
N VAL A 309 -10.45 9.28 25.70
CA VAL A 309 -10.66 8.11 26.56
C VAL A 309 -10.03 6.95 25.82
N LYS A 310 -8.94 6.39 26.38
CA LYS A 310 -8.26 5.20 25.84
C LYS A 310 -9.29 4.07 25.70
N ARG A 311 -9.99 3.98 24.56
CA ARG A 311 -10.54 2.72 24.11
C ARG A 311 -9.31 1.84 23.91
N ARG A 312 -9.18 0.78 24.71
CA ARG A 312 -8.03 -0.14 24.70
C ARG A 312 -7.85 -0.89 23.36
N GLY A 313 -8.67 -0.63 22.34
CA GLY A 313 -8.42 -1.02 20.96
C GLY A 313 -8.60 0.20 20.05
N GLY A 314 -7.55 0.57 19.31
CA GLY A 314 -7.77 1.31 18.07
C GLY A 314 -8.69 0.50 17.16
N SER A 315 -9.41 1.17 16.26
CA SER A 315 -10.24 0.53 15.24
C SER A 315 -9.36 -0.13 14.16
N SER A 316 -8.49 -1.05 14.58
CA SER A 316 -7.83 -1.98 13.67
C SER A 316 -8.83 -3.07 13.34
N ILE A 317 -9.21 -3.16 12.07
CA ILE A 317 -9.94 -4.32 11.59
C ILE A 317 -8.90 -5.42 11.40
N VAL A 318 -8.97 -6.43 12.26
CA VAL A 318 -8.15 -7.64 12.16
C VAL A 318 -8.94 -8.60 11.29
N LEU A 319 -8.49 -8.82 10.05
CA LEU A 319 -8.98 -9.94 9.27
C LEU A 319 -8.30 -11.19 9.84
N GLY A 320 -9.10 -12.11 10.38
CA GLY A 320 -8.64 -13.32 11.07
C GLY A 320 -7.53 -14.07 10.32
N GLY A 321 -6.66 -14.72 11.11
CA GLY A 321 -5.66 -15.66 10.62
C GLY A 321 -6.35 -16.86 9.94
N PRO A 322 -5.60 -17.64 9.15
CA PRO A 322 -6.12 -18.89 8.63
C PRO A 322 -6.43 -19.84 9.81
N ASP A 323 -7.68 -20.26 9.91
CA ASP A 323 -7.98 -21.66 10.26
C ASP A 323 -7.93 -22.48 8.97
#